data_AF-A0A9X2A242-F1
#
_entry.id   AF-A0A9X2A242-F1
#
_cell.length_a   1.000
_cell.length_b   1.000
_cell.length_c   1.000
_cell.angle_alpha   90.00
_cell.angle_beta   90.00
_cell.angle_gamma   90.00
#
_symmetry.space_group_name_H-M   'P 1'
#
loop_
_entity.id
_entity.type
_entity.pdbx_description
1 polymer ?
#
loop_
_entity_poly.entity_id
_entity_poly.type
_entity_poly.pdbx_seq_one_letter_code
_entity_poly.pdbx_strand_id
1 'polypeptide(L)'
;MGIGLAMPMAAVAETATATANSATVTAKPTLQDHSVEDMVAIAKTAQTNEALNDAVLNNDAIKETLGNDALPIPGVNTQATGNQANNNQATATANTQTTKTPKQSTQAPVAADKLILNNPVIDEAKILSASDKQAIETKLRSLNDRGLAQAAVVIVPTTNGEDIFDYSMKVADRWKLGKKDTDQGLLMVVAVNDRKMYILTGYGLEGTIPDAVAKRIISDDITPRFKQGDYAGGITAGINRIEERLTTDPAILKQADANRVNTNANSNAQSNQEGGIPLIFLGFFGFVAGMILTSILGRFFGSIATAGGIVTLGTIFGAGLLGSIFVAFIVFLFLLFRGGGGGRGGRGGGGVVFLPGGGFGGGGFGGGGFGGGGFGGGGGGFGGGGAGGDW
;
A
#
# COMPACT_ATOMS: atom_id res chain seq x y z
N MET A 1 -58.23 -54.22 22.18
CA MET A 1 -57.87 -55.16 23.25
C MET A 1 -56.35 -55.17 23.35
N GLY A 2 -55.80 -54.32 24.21
CA GLY A 2 -54.38 -54.29 24.52
C GLY A 2 -54.07 -55.30 25.63
N ILE A 3 -52.92 -55.95 25.53
CA ILE A 3 -52.43 -56.87 26.56
C ILE A 3 -51.45 -56.06 27.41
N GLY A 4 -51.88 -55.73 28.63
CA GLY A 4 -51.02 -55.22 29.68
C GLY A 4 -50.46 -56.37 30.52
N LEU A 5 -49.21 -56.23 30.94
CA LEU A 5 -48.75 -56.81 32.20
C LEU A 5 -47.90 -55.75 32.90
N ALA A 6 -48.25 -55.49 34.15
CA ALA A 6 -47.70 -54.44 34.99
C ALA A 6 -46.93 -55.02 36.19
N MET A 7 -45.86 -54.31 36.55
CA MET A 7 -45.34 -54.06 37.92
C MET A 7 -44.59 -55.18 38.69
N PRO A 8 -43.74 -54.85 39.70
CA PRO A 8 -43.68 -53.59 40.47
C PRO A 8 -42.29 -52.91 40.69
N MET A 9 -42.40 -51.69 41.23
CA MET A 9 -41.38 -50.80 41.80
C MET A 9 -40.58 -51.40 42.98
N ALA A 10 -39.34 -50.93 43.15
CA ALA A 10 -38.85 -50.45 44.46
C ALA A 10 -37.70 -49.43 44.25
N ALA A 11 -37.94 -48.21 44.73
CA ALA A 11 -36.91 -47.20 44.97
C ALA A 11 -36.14 -47.53 46.26
N VAL A 12 -34.93 -46.99 46.43
CA VAL A 12 -34.48 -46.25 47.64
C VAL A 12 -33.07 -45.72 47.38
N ALA A 13 -32.84 -44.54 47.95
CA ALA A 13 -31.73 -43.63 47.77
C ALA A 13 -30.49 -43.96 48.61
N GLU A 14 -29.43 -43.24 48.25
CA GLU A 14 -28.52 -42.50 49.13
C GLU A 14 -27.25 -43.12 49.71
N THR A 15 -26.27 -42.22 49.74
CA THR A 15 -25.11 -42.06 50.61
C THR A 15 -23.79 -42.78 50.29
N ALA A 16 -22.84 -41.91 49.92
CA ALA A 16 -21.41 -42.09 49.96
C ALA A 16 -20.90 -42.46 51.36
N THR A 17 -19.85 -43.26 51.43
CA THR A 17 -18.71 -43.04 52.34
C THR A 17 -17.45 -43.66 51.73
N ALA A 18 -16.36 -42.90 51.80
CA ALA A 18 -15.03 -43.23 51.33
C ALA A 18 -14.33 -44.25 52.24
N THR A 19 -13.36 -45.01 51.72
CA THR A 19 -12.14 -45.38 52.45
C THR A 19 -10.99 -45.64 51.48
N ALA A 20 -9.82 -45.15 51.90
CA ALA A 20 -8.58 -44.91 51.19
C ALA A 20 -7.86 -46.15 50.65
N ASN A 21 -7.01 -45.91 49.65
CA ASN A 21 -5.69 -46.53 49.62
C ASN A 21 -4.63 -45.49 49.24
N SER A 22 -3.63 -45.40 50.11
CA SER A 22 -2.52 -44.44 50.12
C SER A 22 -1.28 -45.01 49.44
N ALA A 23 -0.34 -44.08 49.16
CA ALA A 23 1.09 -44.24 48.85
C ALA A 23 1.41 -44.27 47.33
N THR A 24 2.25 -43.42 46.72
CA THR A 24 3.28 -42.50 47.27
C THR A 24 3.65 -41.43 46.21
N VAL A 25 3.53 -40.14 46.62
CA VAL A 25 4.40 -38.95 46.46
C VAL A 25 5.23 -38.72 45.18
N THR A 26 5.11 -37.48 44.66
CA THR A 26 6.14 -36.50 44.14
C THR A 26 5.59 -35.83 42.86
N ALA A 27 5.38 -34.53 42.66
CA ALA A 27 5.61 -33.29 43.40
C ALA A 27 4.62 -32.21 42.87
N LYS A 28 4.30 -31.21 43.70
CA LYS A 28 3.62 -29.94 43.32
C LYS A 28 4.55 -28.78 43.75
N PRO A 29 4.68 -27.69 42.98
CA PRO A 29 5.76 -26.73 43.16
C PRO A 29 5.56 -25.88 44.42
N THR A 30 6.63 -25.80 45.19
CA THR A 30 6.81 -24.88 46.32
C THR A 30 7.21 -23.51 45.78
N LEU A 31 6.54 -22.46 46.24
CA LEU A 31 6.99 -21.08 46.10
C LEU A 31 8.38 -20.96 46.74
N GLN A 32 9.40 -20.72 45.92
CA GLN A 32 10.76 -20.42 46.38
C GLN A 32 10.91 -18.92 46.53
N ASP A 33 11.22 -18.54 47.76
CA ASP A 33 11.80 -17.28 48.20
C ASP A 33 13.15 -17.12 47.47
N HIS A 34 13.21 -16.23 46.48
CA HIS A 34 14.46 -15.87 45.82
C HIS A 34 15.10 -14.72 46.59
N SER A 35 16.20 -15.06 47.24
CA SER A 35 16.99 -14.18 48.08
C SER A 35 17.62 -13.03 47.27
N VAL A 36 18.00 -12.00 48.01
CA VAL A 36 18.52 -10.69 47.58
C VAL A 36 19.74 -10.80 46.63
N GLU A 37 20.37 -11.98 46.51
CA GLU A 37 21.49 -12.25 45.61
C GLU A 37 21.13 -12.18 44.10
N ASP A 38 19.90 -12.54 43.69
CA ASP A 38 19.51 -12.53 42.26
C ASP A 38 19.30 -11.10 41.72
N MET A 39 18.92 -10.14 42.59
CA MET A 39 18.78 -8.73 42.21
C MET A 39 20.13 -7.99 42.09
N VAL A 40 21.16 -8.42 42.83
CA VAL A 40 22.51 -7.85 42.75
C VAL A 40 23.23 -8.31 41.47
N ALA A 41 22.94 -9.51 40.97
CA ALA A 41 23.45 -9.98 39.68
C ALA A 41 22.92 -9.16 38.51
N ILE A 42 21.64 -8.76 38.55
CA ILE A 42 20.97 -7.93 37.53
C ILE A 42 21.49 -6.49 37.54
N ALA A 43 21.82 -5.92 38.70
CA ALA A 43 22.40 -4.58 38.80
C ALA A 43 23.86 -4.53 38.26
N LYS A 44 24.63 -5.61 38.43
CA LYS A 44 26.03 -5.67 37.95
C LYS A 44 26.13 -5.85 36.44
N THR A 45 25.12 -6.43 35.79
CA THR A 45 25.04 -6.52 34.32
C THR A 45 24.62 -5.21 33.65
N ALA A 46 23.91 -4.32 34.36
CA ALA A 46 23.54 -3.00 33.85
C ALA A 46 24.74 -2.04 33.78
N GLN A 47 25.72 -2.15 34.69
CA GLN A 47 26.93 -1.31 34.70
C GLN A 47 27.95 -1.67 33.60
N THR A 48 27.88 -2.88 33.03
CA THR A 48 28.82 -3.30 31.96
C THR A 48 28.46 -2.72 30.59
N ASN A 49 27.24 -2.20 30.43
CA ASN A 49 26.75 -1.64 29.17
C ASN A 49 26.96 -0.12 29.04
N GLU A 50 27.39 0.59 30.11
CA GLU A 50 27.83 2.00 30.01
C GLU A 50 29.33 2.12 29.64
N ALA A 51 30.19 1.17 30.05
CA ALA A 51 31.62 1.20 29.75
C ALA A 51 31.97 0.85 28.29
N LEU A 52 31.03 0.28 27.53
CA LEU A 52 31.22 -0.02 26.10
C LEU A 52 30.90 1.18 25.19
N ASN A 53 30.14 2.16 25.68
CA ASN A 53 29.76 3.34 24.90
C ASN A 53 30.85 4.44 24.88
N ASP A 54 31.76 4.45 25.87
CA ASP A 54 32.89 5.40 25.93
C ASP A 54 34.15 4.92 25.18
N ALA A 55 34.31 3.61 24.94
CA ALA A 55 35.48 3.07 24.23
C ALA A 55 35.37 3.13 22.69
N VAL A 56 34.17 3.33 22.14
CA VAL A 56 33.93 3.37 20.68
C VAL A 56 34.13 4.77 20.10
N LEU A 57 34.12 5.81 20.94
CA LEU A 57 34.28 7.20 20.51
C LEU A 57 35.73 7.70 20.45
N ASN A 58 36.70 6.89 20.89
CA ASN A 58 38.11 7.25 20.80
C ASN A 58 38.93 6.05 20.37
N ASN A 59 39.15 5.89 19.06
CA ASN A 59 40.24 5.06 18.59
C ASN A 59 40.99 5.71 17.42
N ASP A 60 41.90 6.59 17.82
CA ASP A 60 43.02 7.13 17.04
C ASP A 60 44.15 6.09 16.82
N ALA A 61 43.91 4.79 16.98
CA ALA A 61 44.95 3.77 16.86
C ALA A 61 44.72 2.79 15.70
N ILE A 62 44.68 3.30 14.46
CA ILE A 62 45.17 2.57 13.29
C ILE A 62 45.98 3.54 12.43
N LYS A 63 47.11 3.99 12.98
CA LYS A 63 48.15 4.76 12.27
C LYS A 63 49.54 4.24 12.63
N GLU A 64 49.71 2.93 12.62
CA GLU A 64 51.04 2.34 12.56
C GLU A 64 50.94 0.94 11.97
N THR A 65 51.91 0.57 11.14
CA THR A 65 51.97 -0.67 10.34
C THR A 65 51.22 -0.65 9.00
N LEU A 66 51.69 0.20 8.09
CA LEU A 66 52.04 -0.20 6.72
C LEU A 66 53.02 0.87 6.21
N GLY A 67 54.29 0.71 6.57
CA GLY A 67 55.37 1.30 5.79
C GLY A 67 55.44 0.56 4.45
N ASN A 68 55.63 1.31 3.36
CA ASN A 68 56.45 0.94 2.21
C ASN A 68 56.60 2.17 1.30
N ASP A 69 57.82 2.70 1.29
CA ASP A 69 58.60 3.18 0.15
C ASP A 69 58.05 4.27 -0.80
N ALA A 70 58.52 5.48 -0.47
CA ALA A 70 58.87 6.63 -1.30
C ALA A 70 58.83 6.51 -2.84
N LEU A 71 58.24 7.54 -3.49
CA LEU A 71 58.90 8.36 -4.53
C LEU A 71 58.40 9.83 -4.44
N PRO A 72 59.25 10.85 -4.66
CA PRO A 72 58.98 12.25 -4.32
C PRO A 72 58.42 13.05 -5.51
N ILE A 73 57.48 13.97 -5.25
CA ILE A 73 57.20 15.08 -6.19
C ILE A 73 57.10 16.39 -5.40
N PRO A 74 57.76 17.48 -5.85
CA PRO A 74 58.12 18.63 -5.03
C PRO A 74 57.03 19.70 -5.01
N GLY A 75 56.74 20.26 -3.83
CA GLY A 75 55.76 21.34 -3.67
C GLY A 75 55.55 21.76 -2.22
N VAL A 76 56.58 22.39 -1.65
CA VAL A 76 56.57 23.28 -0.46
C VAL A 76 55.28 24.14 -0.42
N ASN A 77 54.56 24.38 0.69
CA ASN A 77 55.02 24.85 2.00
C ASN A 77 53.97 24.59 3.10
N THR A 78 54.47 24.25 4.29
CA THR A 78 53.83 24.40 5.59
C THR A 78 53.61 25.87 5.93
N GLN A 79 52.43 26.26 6.43
CA GLN A 79 52.30 27.17 7.58
C GLN A 79 50.84 27.29 8.04
N ALA A 80 50.59 26.71 9.20
CA ALA A 80 49.41 26.96 10.02
C ALA A 80 49.64 28.24 10.83
N THR A 81 48.78 29.25 10.69
CA THR A 81 48.36 30.13 11.79
C THR A 81 47.21 31.03 11.33
N GLY A 82 46.14 31.12 12.14
CA GLY A 82 45.20 32.24 12.08
C GLY A 82 43.75 31.88 11.77
N ASN A 83 42.97 31.71 12.85
CA ASN A 83 41.64 32.28 13.08
C ASN A 83 40.57 32.19 11.96
N GLN A 84 39.60 31.32 12.22
CA GLN A 84 38.15 31.59 12.17
C GLN A 84 37.72 32.88 11.46
N ALA A 85 37.15 32.74 10.27
CA ALA A 85 36.01 33.56 9.84
C ALA A 85 35.23 32.81 8.74
N ASN A 86 33.94 32.62 9.03
CA ASN A 86 32.86 32.29 8.11
C ASN A 86 33.14 32.61 6.64
N ASN A 87 32.90 31.65 5.74
CA ASN A 87 32.28 31.90 4.44
C ASN A 87 31.81 30.57 3.83
N ASN A 88 30.50 30.35 3.86
CA ASN A 88 29.83 29.34 3.05
C ASN A 88 29.91 29.78 1.59
N GLN A 89 30.77 29.14 0.80
CA GLN A 89 30.73 29.18 -0.65
C GLN A 89 30.26 27.80 -1.12
N ALA A 90 28.94 27.64 -1.22
CA ALA A 90 28.34 26.46 -1.80
C ALA A 90 28.46 26.54 -3.33
N THR A 91 29.40 25.77 -3.86
CA THR A 91 29.52 25.45 -5.28
C THR A 91 28.27 24.68 -5.72
N ALA A 92 27.52 25.25 -6.67
CA ALA A 92 26.33 24.65 -7.24
C ALA A 92 26.65 23.30 -7.90
N THR A 93 26.17 22.21 -7.31
CA THR A 93 26.06 20.90 -7.99
C THR A 93 24.67 20.81 -8.61
N ALA A 94 24.64 20.65 -9.93
CA ALA A 94 23.44 20.54 -10.74
C ALA A 94 22.55 19.36 -10.28
N ASN A 95 21.34 19.66 -9.80
CA ASN A 95 20.33 18.65 -9.53
C ASN A 95 19.71 18.17 -10.84
N THR A 96 20.08 16.96 -11.25
CA THR A 96 19.39 16.21 -12.29
C THR A 96 18.14 15.59 -11.67
N GLN A 97 17.00 16.24 -11.85
CA GLN A 97 15.70 15.75 -11.41
C GLN A 97 15.24 14.68 -12.41
N THR A 98 15.54 13.41 -12.13
CA THR A 98 15.08 12.29 -12.96
C THR A 98 13.59 12.06 -12.76
N THR A 99 12.78 12.49 -13.73
CA THR A 99 11.45 11.92 -13.98
C THR A 99 11.60 10.42 -14.16
N LYS A 100 11.12 9.61 -13.21
CA LYS A 100 11.11 8.14 -13.35
C LYS A 100 10.11 7.78 -14.45
N THR A 101 10.60 7.58 -15.67
CA THR A 101 9.83 6.96 -16.75
C THR A 101 9.35 5.58 -16.28
N PRO A 102 8.09 5.18 -16.55
CA PRO A 102 7.61 3.84 -16.20
C PRO A 102 8.57 2.78 -16.76
N LYS A 103 9.09 1.90 -15.90
CA LYS A 103 9.94 0.80 -16.36
C LYS A 103 9.12 -0.07 -17.32
N GLN A 104 9.58 -0.18 -18.56
CA GLN A 104 9.07 -1.10 -19.58
C GLN A 104 10.08 -2.23 -19.77
N SER A 105 9.60 -3.41 -20.16
CA SER A 105 10.46 -4.54 -20.47
C SER A 105 10.77 -4.59 -21.97
N THR A 106 12.03 -4.86 -22.29
CA THR A 106 12.51 -5.11 -23.66
C THR A 106 12.60 -6.60 -24.01
N GLN A 107 12.18 -7.48 -23.09
CA GLN A 107 12.25 -8.92 -23.31
C GLN A 107 11.16 -9.38 -24.30
N ALA A 108 11.44 -10.50 -24.96
CA ALA A 108 10.47 -11.12 -25.85
C ALA A 108 9.25 -11.62 -25.04
N PRO A 109 8.05 -11.61 -25.63
CA PRO A 109 6.88 -12.20 -25.00
C PRO A 109 7.06 -13.67 -24.66
N VAL A 110 6.49 -14.12 -23.55
CA VAL A 110 6.54 -15.52 -23.11
C VAL A 110 5.12 -16.05 -22.99
N ALA A 111 4.81 -17.13 -23.71
CA ALA A 111 3.50 -17.77 -23.65
C ALA A 111 3.29 -18.49 -22.30
N ALA A 112 2.05 -18.53 -21.81
CA ALA A 112 1.70 -19.15 -20.52
C ALA A 112 2.15 -20.61 -20.41
N ASP A 113 2.10 -21.37 -21.53
CA ASP A 113 2.53 -22.77 -21.60
C ASP A 113 4.07 -22.95 -21.56
N LYS A 114 4.85 -21.88 -21.64
CA LYS A 114 6.32 -21.93 -21.54
C LYS A 114 6.84 -21.60 -20.15
N LEU A 115 6.03 -21.00 -19.28
CA LEU A 115 6.43 -20.65 -17.92
C LEU A 115 6.64 -21.89 -17.05
N ILE A 116 7.73 -21.93 -16.29
CA ILE A 116 8.09 -23.07 -15.45
C ILE A 116 8.03 -22.63 -13.98
N LEU A 117 7.20 -23.32 -13.18
CA LEU A 117 7.20 -23.16 -11.74
C LEU A 117 8.42 -23.87 -11.15
N ASN A 118 9.53 -23.15 -11.04
CA ASN A 118 10.73 -23.60 -10.33
C ASN A 118 10.98 -22.79 -9.05
N ASN A 119 10.43 -21.57 -8.99
CA ASN A 119 10.52 -20.64 -7.89
C ASN A 119 9.17 -19.93 -7.71
N PRO A 120 8.89 -19.37 -6.51
CA PRO A 120 7.68 -18.57 -6.27
C PRO A 120 7.62 -17.31 -7.14
N VAL A 121 8.74 -16.80 -7.65
CA VAL A 121 8.79 -15.61 -8.52
C VAL A 121 9.41 -15.96 -9.87
N ILE A 122 8.61 -15.81 -10.92
CA ILE A 122 9.03 -15.95 -12.31
C ILE A 122 9.00 -14.56 -12.97
N ASP A 123 10.16 -13.93 -13.10
CA ASP A 123 10.33 -12.62 -13.73
C ASP A 123 10.96 -12.75 -15.12
N GLU A 124 10.11 -13.02 -16.12
CA GLU A 124 10.50 -13.03 -17.54
C GLU A 124 10.65 -11.62 -18.10
N ALA A 125 10.07 -10.62 -17.43
CA ALA A 125 10.20 -9.21 -17.81
C ALA A 125 11.56 -8.62 -17.44
N LYS A 126 12.31 -9.25 -16.52
CA LYS A 126 13.60 -8.79 -15.99
C LYS A 126 13.53 -7.36 -15.44
N ILE A 127 12.46 -7.05 -14.73
CA ILE A 127 12.24 -5.72 -14.15
C ILE A 127 12.62 -5.63 -12.67
N LEU A 128 12.74 -6.78 -12.00
CA LEU A 128 13.16 -6.86 -10.61
C LEU A 128 14.68 -6.95 -10.50
N SER A 129 15.24 -6.30 -9.48
CA SER A 129 16.62 -6.58 -9.08
C SER A 129 16.71 -7.95 -8.40
N ALA A 130 17.92 -8.51 -8.31
CA ALA A 130 18.14 -9.78 -7.62
C ALA A 130 17.70 -9.72 -6.14
N SER A 131 17.95 -8.58 -5.46
CA SER A 131 17.52 -8.38 -4.08
C SER A 131 16.00 -8.28 -3.94
N ASP A 132 15.32 -7.58 -4.85
CA ASP A 132 13.85 -7.48 -4.84
C ASP A 132 13.22 -8.86 -5.04
N LYS A 133 13.74 -9.61 -6.01
CA LYS A 133 13.28 -10.98 -6.30
C LYS A 133 13.45 -11.88 -5.07
N GLN A 134 14.62 -11.88 -4.45
CA GLN A 134 14.88 -12.67 -3.25
C GLN A 134 13.96 -12.28 -2.08
N ALA A 135 13.72 -10.98 -1.87
CA ALA A 135 12.84 -10.51 -0.80
C ALA A 135 11.39 -10.97 -1.00
N ILE A 136 10.89 -10.89 -2.24
CA ILE A 136 9.55 -11.37 -2.60
C ILE A 136 9.46 -12.89 -2.46
N GLU A 137 10.44 -13.65 -2.97
CA GLU A 137 10.48 -15.11 -2.84
C GLU A 137 10.46 -15.55 -1.37
N THR A 138 11.23 -14.88 -0.51
CA THR A 138 11.27 -15.16 0.93
C THR A 138 9.90 -14.98 1.58
N LYS A 139 9.17 -13.92 1.22
CA LYS A 139 7.80 -13.68 1.70
C LYS A 139 6.84 -14.77 1.23
N LEU A 140 6.85 -15.10 -0.06
CA LEU A 140 5.97 -16.11 -0.64
C LEU A 140 6.22 -17.50 -0.03
N ARG A 141 7.48 -17.87 0.23
CA ARG A 141 7.83 -19.10 0.94
C ARG A 141 7.31 -19.09 2.37
N SER A 142 7.49 -17.99 3.10
CA SER A 142 6.96 -17.84 4.46
C SER A 142 5.44 -18.04 4.54
N LEU A 143 4.67 -17.53 3.57
CA LEU A 143 3.22 -17.78 3.50
C LEU A 143 2.89 -19.26 3.35
N ASN A 144 3.64 -19.96 2.51
CA ASN A 144 3.46 -21.39 2.27
C ASN A 144 3.87 -22.23 3.50
N ASP A 145 5.01 -21.92 4.11
CA ASP A 145 5.56 -22.63 5.26
C ASP A 145 4.66 -22.48 6.51
N ARG A 146 4.01 -21.33 6.64
CA ARG A 146 3.00 -21.07 7.68
C ARG A 146 1.61 -21.65 7.36
N GLY A 147 1.45 -22.28 6.20
CA GLY A 147 0.18 -22.87 5.77
C GLY A 147 -0.91 -21.85 5.44
N LEU A 148 -0.56 -20.59 5.15
CA LEU A 148 -1.52 -19.53 4.85
C LEU A 148 -1.97 -19.59 3.38
N ALA A 149 -1.01 -19.61 2.46
CA ALA A 149 -1.25 -19.71 1.03
C ALA A 149 -0.01 -20.21 0.30
N GLN A 150 -0.20 -21.05 -0.72
CA GLN A 150 0.83 -21.34 -1.72
C GLN A 150 0.72 -20.30 -2.83
N ALA A 151 1.48 -19.21 -2.66
CA ALA A 151 1.44 -18.06 -3.55
C ALA A 151 2.61 -18.02 -4.53
N ALA A 152 2.35 -17.60 -5.78
CA ALA A 152 3.37 -17.34 -6.79
C ALA A 152 3.13 -16.00 -7.51
N VAL A 153 4.21 -15.41 -8.02
CA VAL A 153 4.21 -14.18 -8.82
C VAL A 153 4.83 -14.46 -10.17
N VAL A 154 4.13 -14.06 -11.24
CA VAL A 154 4.59 -14.11 -12.62
C VAL A 154 4.63 -12.71 -13.18
N ILE A 155 5.77 -12.33 -13.76
CA ILE A 155 5.96 -11.04 -14.39
C ILE A 155 6.43 -11.28 -15.82
N VAL A 156 5.64 -10.83 -16.77
CA VAL A 156 5.90 -10.97 -18.20
C VAL A 156 5.93 -9.62 -18.89
N PRO A 157 6.68 -9.48 -20.00
CA PRO A 157 6.69 -8.25 -20.77
C PRO A 157 5.29 -7.88 -21.26
N THR A 158 4.59 -8.84 -21.86
CA THR A 158 3.25 -8.69 -22.45
C THR A 158 2.59 -10.05 -22.54
N THR A 159 1.27 -10.05 -22.60
CA THR A 159 0.40 -11.20 -22.92
C THR A 159 0.24 -11.43 -24.42
N ASN A 160 0.82 -10.58 -25.27
CA ASN A 160 0.60 -10.58 -26.73
C ASN A 160 -0.87 -10.38 -27.14
N GLY A 161 -1.62 -9.61 -26.36
CA GLY A 161 -3.03 -9.32 -26.65
C GLY A 161 -4.02 -10.39 -26.19
N GLU A 162 -3.54 -11.44 -25.51
CA GLU A 162 -4.41 -12.33 -24.74
C GLU A 162 -4.99 -11.59 -23.51
N ASP A 163 -6.21 -11.92 -23.09
CA ASP A 163 -6.73 -11.35 -21.86
C ASP A 163 -5.91 -11.80 -20.65
N ILE A 164 -5.63 -10.89 -19.72
CA ILE A 164 -4.76 -11.18 -18.57
C ILE A 164 -5.37 -12.24 -17.65
N PHE A 165 -6.70 -12.33 -17.58
CA PHE A 165 -7.38 -13.40 -16.85
C PHE A 165 -7.15 -14.75 -17.51
N ASP A 166 -7.40 -14.85 -18.82
CA ASP A 166 -7.21 -16.10 -19.58
C ASP A 166 -5.75 -16.58 -19.50
N TYR A 167 -4.80 -15.64 -19.64
CA TYR A 167 -3.37 -15.93 -19.47
C TYR A 167 -3.09 -16.48 -18.08
N SER A 168 -3.62 -15.83 -17.04
CA SER A 168 -3.44 -16.25 -15.64
C SER A 168 -4.06 -17.61 -15.36
N MET A 169 -5.23 -17.90 -15.94
CA MET A 169 -5.92 -19.17 -15.80
C MET A 169 -5.10 -20.31 -16.39
N LYS A 170 -4.55 -20.15 -17.59
CA LYS A 170 -3.67 -21.15 -18.22
C LYS A 170 -2.45 -21.48 -17.36
N VAL A 171 -1.84 -20.46 -16.75
CA VAL A 171 -0.71 -20.64 -15.82
C VAL A 171 -1.17 -21.43 -14.60
N ALA A 172 -2.24 -20.98 -13.94
CA ALA A 172 -2.77 -21.59 -12.73
C ALA A 172 -3.22 -23.05 -12.95
N ASP A 173 -3.84 -23.34 -14.08
CA ASP A 173 -4.30 -24.69 -14.43
C ASP A 173 -3.16 -25.68 -14.62
N ARG A 174 -2.04 -25.22 -15.15
CA ARG A 174 -0.85 -26.06 -15.26
C ARG A 174 -0.15 -26.21 -13.93
N TRP A 175 -0.05 -25.13 -13.17
CA TRP A 175 0.75 -25.08 -11.96
C TRP A 175 0.05 -25.68 -10.75
N LYS A 176 -1.29 -25.72 -10.74
CA LYS A 176 -2.13 -26.28 -9.67
C LYS A 176 -1.61 -25.88 -8.28
N LEU A 177 -1.43 -24.58 -8.08
CA LEU A 177 -1.00 -24.01 -6.81
C LEU A 177 -2.06 -24.26 -5.73
N GLY A 178 -1.62 -24.41 -4.48
CA GLY A 178 -2.45 -24.81 -3.36
C GLY A 178 -2.33 -26.31 -3.08
N LYS A 179 -2.66 -26.73 -1.86
CA LYS A 179 -2.78 -28.16 -1.54
C LYS A 179 -4.12 -28.67 -2.05
N LYS A 180 -4.16 -29.90 -2.57
CA LYS A 180 -5.38 -30.56 -3.07
C LYS A 180 -6.59 -30.49 -2.12
N ASP A 181 -6.36 -30.52 -0.81
CA ASP A 181 -7.44 -30.58 0.19
C ASP A 181 -7.88 -29.21 0.69
N THR A 182 -7.04 -28.18 0.52
CA THR A 182 -7.32 -26.84 1.06
C THR A 182 -7.47 -25.77 0.00
N ASP A 183 -7.05 -26.01 -1.24
CA ASP A 183 -7.14 -25.08 -2.38
C ASP A 183 -6.63 -23.66 -2.07
N GLN A 184 -5.64 -23.57 -1.18
CA GLN A 184 -5.02 -22.31 -0.75
C GLN A 184 -4.01 -21.79 -1.79
N GLY A 185 -4.36 -21.83 -3.07
CA GLY A 185 -3.52 -21.34 -4.17
C GLY A 185 -3.71 -19.85 -4.41
N LEU A 186 -2.62 -19.12 -4.70
CA LEU A 186 -2.70 -17.73 -5.12
C LEU A 186 -1.69 -17.46 -6.23
N LEU A 187 -2.14 -16.82 -7.32
CA LEU A 187 -1.27 -16.44 -8.43
C LEU A 187 -1.45 -14.95 -8.73
N MET A 188 -0.36 -14.20 -8.68
CA MET A 188 -0.33 -12.81 -9.16
C MET A 188 0.40 -12.77 -10.49
N VAL A 189 -0.27 -12.33 -11.56
CA VAL A 189 0.33 -12.14 -12.88
C VAL A 189 0.38 -10.67 -13.22
N VAL A 190 1.53 -10.20 -13.72
CA VAL A 190 1.78 -8.81 -14.11
C VAL A 190 2.31 -8.78 -15.54
N ALA A 191 1.57 -8.12 -16.44
CA ALA A 191 1.99 -7.84 -17.81
C ALA A 191 2.44 -6.38 -17.92
N VAL A 192 3.76 -6.18 -17.88
CA VAL A 192 4.39 -4.87 -17.65
C VAL A 192 4.06 -3.86 -18.76
N ASN A 193 4.23 -4.26 -20.02
CA ASN A 193 4.04 -3.39 -21.17
C ASN A 193 2.55 -3.19 -21.49
N ASP A 194 1.70 -4.15 -21.13
CA ASP A 194 0.25 -4.07 -21.29
C ASP A 194 -0.40 -3.21 -20.20
N ARG A 195 0.33 -2.98 -19.11
CA ARG A 195 -0.13 -2.34 -17.87
C ARG A 195 -1.36 -3.01 -17.27
N LYS A 196 -1.37 -4.34 -17.33
CA LYS A 196 -2.43 -5.19 -16.79
C LYS A 196 -1.88 -6.15 -15.76
N MET A 197 -2.68 -6.43 -14.75
CA MET A 197 -2.38 -7.48 -13.78
C MET A 197 -3.64 -8.22 -13.38
N TYR A 198 -3.45 -9.42 -12.84
CA TYR A 198 -4.51 -10.22 -12.25
C TYR A 198 -4.01 -10.92 -10.99
N ILE A 199 -4.83 -10.94 -9.95
CA ILE A 199 -4.64 -11.80 -8.77
C ILE A 199 -5.71 -12.88 -8.86
N LEU A 200 -5.30 -14.11 -9.10
CA LEU A 200 -6.16 -15.29 -9.15
C LEU A 200 -6.10 -16.00 -7.79
N THR A 201 -7.27 -16.27 -7.21
CA THR A 201 -7.41 -16.94 -5.92
C THR A 201 -8.00 -18.34 -6.12
N GLY A 202 -7.44 -19.33 -5.41
CA GLY A 202 -8.02 -20.67 -5.31
C GLY A 202 -9.22 -20.68 -4.38
N TYR A 203 -10.06 -21.72 -4.49
CA TYR A 203 -11.32 -21.83 -3.74
C TYR A 203 -11.14 -21.67 -2.22
N GLY A 204 -10.04 -22.18 -1.68
CA GLY A 204 -9.72 -22.09 -0.26
C GLY A 204 -9.48 -20.67 0.25
N LEU A 205 -9.20 -19.73 -0.64
CA LEU A 205 -8.93 -18.34 -0.28
C LEU A 205 -10.12 -17.41 -0.50
N GLU A 206 -11.19 -17.82 -1.20
CA GLU A 206 -12.34 -16.96 -1.53
C GLU A 206 -13.04 -16.38 -0.29
N GLY A 207 -13.08 -17.14 0.82
CA GLY A 207 -13.68 -16.67 2.07
C GLY A 207 -12.92 -15.51 2.73
N THR A 208 -11.61 -15.41 2.48
CA THR A 208 -10.73 -14.42 3.11
C THR A 208 -10.29 -13.33 2.12
N ILE A 209 -10.18 -13.69 0.85
CA ILE A 209 -9.78 -12.84 -0.27
C ILE A 209 -10.79 -13.04 -1.41
N PRO A 210 -12.03 -12.53 -1.25
CA PRO A 210 -12.99 -12.48 -2.34
C PRO A 210 -12.57 -11.44 -3.40
N ASP A 211 -13.18 -11.51 -4.58
CA ASP A 211 -12.89 -10.65 -5.74
C ASP A 211 -12.86 -9.16 -5.39
N ALA A 212 -13.85 -8.69 -4.62
CA ALA A 212 -13.93 -7.29 -4.20
C ALA A 212 -12.73 -6.86 -3.34
N VAL A 213 -12.18 -7.78 -2.53
CA VAL A 213 -10.99 -7.53 -1.73
C VAL A 213 -9.74 -7.58 -2.61
N ALA A 214 -9.61 -8.57 -3.48
CA ALA A 214 -8.49 -8.64 -4.43
C ALA A 214 -8.42 -7.37 -5.30
N LYS A 215 -9.57 -6.90 -5.81
CA LYS A 215 -9.66 -5.66 -6.61
C LYS A 215 -9.20 -4.44 -5.82
N ARG A 216 -9.55 -4.38 -4.53
CA ARG A 216 -9.14 -3.28 -3.64
C ARG A 216 -7.63 -3.32 -3.36
N ILE A 217 -7.07 -4.49 -3.10
CA ILE A 217 -5.62 -4.64 -2.93
C ILE A 217 -4.90 -4.13 -4.18
N ILE A 218 -5.40 -4.48 -5.36
CA ILE A 218 -4.85 -3.97 -6.62
C ILE A 218 -4.97 -2.45 -6.72
N SER A 219 -6.13 -1.87 -6.46
CA SER A 219 -6.36 -0.43 -6.64
C SER A 219 -5.63 0.44 -5.62
N ASP A 220 -5.58 0.01 -4.36
CA ASP A 220 -5.18 0.85 -3.23
C ASP A 220 -3.69 0.64 -2.89
N ASP A 221 -3.18 -0.58 -3.00
CA ASP A 221 -1.82 -0.93 -2.55
C ASP A 221 -0.83 -1.09 -3.72
N ILE A 222 -1.28 -1.68 -4.84
CA ILE A 222 -0.39 -2.06 -5.96
C ILE A 222 -0.32 -0.95 -7.03
N THR A 223 -1.48 -0.58 -7.57
CA THR A 223 -1.62 0.35 -8.71
C THR A 223 -0.90 1.68 -8.49
N PRO A 224 -0.97 2.34 -7.31
CA PRO A 224 -0.28 3.62 -7.10
C PRO A 224 1.24 3.52 -7.26
N ARG A 225 1.82 2.37 -6.90
CA ARG A 225 3.27 2.11 -7.02
C ARG A 225 3.65 1.73 -8.45
N PHE A 226 2.82 0.93 -9.11
CA PHE A 226 3.02 0.58 -10.53
C PHE A 226 2.99 1.81 -11.43
N LYS A 227 2.10 2.78 -11.16
CA LYS A 227 2.08 4.09 -11.84
C LYS A 227 3.39 4.87 -11.71
N GLN A 228 4.14 4.65 -10.63
CA GLN A 228 5.45 5.27 -10.36
C GLN A 228 6.63 4.43 -10.87
N GLY A 229 6.37 3.29 -11.53
CA GLY A 229 7.39 2.33 -11.96
C GLY A 229 8.02 1.52 -10.82
N ASP A 230 7.44 1.56 -9.62
CA ASP A 230 7.86 0.78 -8.45
C ASP A 230 7.13 -0.57 -8.41
N TYR A 231 7.54 -1.49 -9.30
CA TYR A 231 6.94 -2.82 -9.39
C TYR A 231 7.24 -3.71 -8.19
N ALA A 232 8.49 -3.70 -7.71
CA ALA A 232 8.89 -4.48 -6.55
C ALA A 232 8.11 -4.05 -5.30
N GLY A 233 7.99 -2.73 -5.07
CA GLY A 233 7.21 -2.19 -3.96
C GLY A 233 5.71 -2.46 -4.12
N GLY A 234 5.17 -2.38 -5.34
CA GLY A 234 3.77 -2.72 -5.63
C GLY A 234 3.44 -4.17 -5.30
N ILE A 235 4.23 -5.11 -5.80
CA ILE A 235 4.06 -6.55 -5.54
C ILE A 235 4.19 -6.83 -4.04
N THR A 236 5.21 -6.25 -3.39
CA THR A 236 5.42 -6.44 -1.94
C THR A 236 4.27 -5.89 -1.11
N ALA A 237 3.74 -4.71 -1.45
CA ALA A 237 2.59 -4.12 -0.76
C ALA A 237 1.34 -5.01 -0.90
N GLY A 238 1.08 -5.51 -2.11
CA GLY A 238 -0.02 -6.45 -2.35
C GLY A 238 0.11 -7.74 -1.53
N ILE A 239 1.30 -8.34 -1.50
CA ILE A 239 1.58 -9.55 -0.70
C ILE A 239 1.38 -9.29 0.80
N ASN A 240 1.87 -8.16 1.31
CA ASN A 240 1.69 -7.82 2.73
C ASN A 240 0.21 -7.67 3.09
N ARG A 241 -0.59 -7.05 2.21
CA ARG A 241 -2.02 -6.88 2.43
C ARG A 241 -2.78 -8.21 2.38
N ILE A 242 -2.37 -9.10 1.47
CA ILE A 242 -2.85 -10.48 1.41
C ILE A 242 -2.53 -11.23 2.71
N GLU A 243 -1.30 -11.13 3.20
CA GLU A 243 -0.87 -11.76 4.45
C GLU A 243 -1.68 -11.28 5.67
N GLU A 244 -1.88 -9.97 5.78
CA GLU A 244 -2.70 -9.36 6.84
C GLU A 244 -4.13 -9.95 6.82
N ARG A 245 -4.74 -10.06 5.63
CA ARG A 245 -6.06 -10.68 5.47
C ARG A 245 -6.04 -12.15 5.91
N LEU A 246 -5.04 -12.92 5.51
CA LEU A 246 -4.94 -14.35 5.85
C LEU A 246 -4.70 -14.63 7.34
N THR A 247 -4.20 -13.65 8.08
CA THR A 247 -3.86 -13.78 9.51
C THR A 247 -4.90 -13.13 10.43
N THR A 248 -5.83 -12.35 9.88
CA THR A 248 -6.89 -11.69 10.65
C THR A 248 -8.08 -12.63 10.85
N ASP A 249 -8.71 -12.53 12.02
CA ASP A 249 -9.94 -13.28 12.33
C ASP A 249 -11.04 -13.03 11.27
N PRO A 250 -11.62 -14.08 10.67
CA PRO A 250 -12.71 -13.96 9.70
C PRO A 250 -13.92 -13.13 10.16
N ALA A 251 -14.23 -13.13 11.45
CA ALA A 251 -15.34 -12.33 12.00
C ALA A 251 -15.06 -10.82 11.90
N ILE A 252 -13.81 -10.42 12.16
CA ILE A 252 -13.36 -9.02 12.04
C ILE A 252 -13.36 -8.60 10.57
N LEU A 253 -12.91 -9.48 9.67
CA LEU A 253 -12.90 -9.20 8.24
C LEU A 253 -14.30 -8.96 7.67
N LYS A 254 -15.27 -9.81 8.03
CA LYS A 254 -16.67 -9.63 7.60
C LYS A 254 -17.25 -8.30 8.04
N GLN A 255 -16.98 -7.88 9.27
CA GLN A 255 -17.43 -6.57 9.78
C GLN A 255 -16.72 -5.41 9.06
N ALA A 256 -15.40 -5.49 8.88
CA ALA A 256 -14.62 -4.45 8.19
C ALA A 256 -15.03 -4.30 6.72
N ASP A 257 -15.29 -5.41 6.03
CA ASP A 257 -15.73 -5.41 4.63
C ASP A 257 -17.16 -4.88 4.51
N ALA A 258 -18.07 -5.28 5.40
CA ALA A 258 -19.45 -4.75 5.43
C ALA A 258 -19.48 -3.24 5.71
N ASN A 259 -18.70 -2.75 6.69
CA ASN A 259 -18.64 -1.33 7.03
C ASN A 259 -18.09 -0.49 5.87
N ARG A 260 -17.13 -1.01 5.10
CA ARG A 260 -16.57 -0.32 3.93
C ARG A 260 -17.52 -0.30 2.73
N VAL A 261 -18.31 -1.34 2.51
CA VAL A 261 -19.39 -1.31 1.50
C VAL A 261 -20.41 -0.22 1.86
N ASN A 262 -20.80 -0.14 3.13
CA ASN A 262 -21.74 0.90 3.60
C ASN A 262 -21.15 2.31 3.49
N THR A 263 -19.84 2.48 3.72
CA THR A 263 -19.17 3.78 3.58
C THR A 263 -19.12 4.24 2.11
N ASN A 264 -18.87 3.32 1.17
CA ASN A 264 -18.90 3.61 -0.27
C ASN A 264 -20.32 3.83 -0.83
N ALA A 265 -21.34 3.21 -0.22
CA ALA A 265 -22.73 3.52 -0.52
C ALA A 265 -23.11 4.94 -0.04
N ASN A 266 -22.51 5.40 1.05
CA ASN A 266 -22.78 6.73 1.61
C ASN A 266 -21.94 7.85 0.94
N SER A 267 -20.79 7.53 0.33
CA SER A 267 -20.06 8.49 -0.53
C SER A 267 -20.74 8.73 -1.88
N ASN A 268 -21.67 7.85 -2.30
CA ASN A 268 -22.59 8.10 -3.41
C ASN A 268 -23.80 8.97 -3.02
N ALA A 269 -24.09 9.13 -1.72
CA ALA A 269 -25.09 10.11 -1.26
C ALA A 269 -24.51 11.54 -1.22
N GLN A 270 -23.19 11.69 -1.26
CA GLN A 270 -22.48 12.97 -1.19
C GLN A 270 -21.69 13.33 -2.48
N SER A 271 -21.98 12.65 -3.60
CA SER A 271 -21.48 12.99 -4.95
C SER A 271 -22.59 13.34 -5.94
N ASN A 272 -23.79 13.68 -5.46
CA ASN A 272 -24.83 14.34 -6.26
C ASN A 272 -24.50 15.82 -6.51
N GLN A 273 -23.30 16.10 -7.02
CA GLN A 273 -22.98 17.37 -7.67
C GLN A 273 -22.02 17.19 -8.86
N GLU A 274 -22.11 16.07 -9.59
CA GLU A 274 -21.39 15.91 -10.87
C GLU A 274 -22.29 15.25 -11.93
N GLY A 275 -23.40 15.90 -12.22
CA GLY A 275 -24.08 15.83 -13.51
C GLY A 275 -24.42 17.23 -14.06
N GLY A 276 -24.01 18.28 -13.35
CA GLY A 276 -24.31 19.65 -13.68
C GLY A 276 -23.11 20.39 -14.26
N ILE A 277 -23.39 21.38 -15.10
CA ILE A 277 -22.34 22.24 -15.68
C ILE A 277 -21.54 22.85 -14.53
N PRO A 278 -20.20 22.71 -14.49
CA PRO A 278 -19.42 23.23 -13.38
C PRO A 278 -19.71 24.73 -13.22
N LEU A 279 -19.90 25.19 -11.98
CA LEU A 279 -20.27 26.59 -11.66
C LEU A 279 -19.34 27.61 -12.33
N ILE A 280 -18.09 27.22 -12.58
CA ILE A 280 -17.09 28.00 -13.31
C ILE A 280 -17.51 28.28 -14.76
N PHE A 281 -18.04 27.28 -15.47
CA PHE A 281 -18.53 27.46 -16.84
C PHE A 281 -19.79 28.32 -16.88
N LEU A 282 -20.71 28.10 -15.95
CA LEU A 282 -21.92 28.92 -15.84
C LEU A 282 -21.59 30.40 -15.57
N GLY A 283 -20.61 30.65 -14.69
CA GLY A 283 -20.10 31.99 -14.43
C GLY A 283 -19.41 32.62 -15.65
N PHE A 284 -18.57 31.86 -16.36
CA PHE A 284 -17.84 32.34 -17.54
C PHE A 284 -18.79 32.67 -18.70
N PHE A 285 -19.69 31.76 -19.07
CA PHE A 285 -20.66 31.98 -20.16
C PHE A 285 -21.69 33.04 -19.79
N GLY A 286 -22.18 33.04 -18.55
CA GLY A 286 -23.06 34.08 -18.03
C GLY A 286 -22.40 35.46 -18.07
N PHE A 287 -21.11 35.55 -17.76
CA PHE A 287 -20.34 36.78 -17.84
C PHE A 287 -20.21 37.31 -19.28
N VAL A 288 -19.86 36.44 -20.24
CA VAL A 288 -19.73 36.81 -21.66
C VAL A 288 -21.10 37.23 -22.23
N ALA A 289 -22.14 36.45 -21.98
CA ALA A 289 -23.50 36.77 -22.40
C ALA A 289 -23.98 38.09 -21.76
N GLY A 290 -23.65 38.32 -20.49
CA GLY A 290 -24.01 39.53 -19.78
C GLY A 290 -23.30 40.78 -20.29
N MET A 291 -22.07 40.67 -20.81
CA MET A 291 -21.42 41.80 -21.49
C MET A 291 -22.17 42.22 -22.75
N ILE A 292 -22.68 41.26 -23.52
CA ILE A 292 -23.46 41.54 -24.74
C ILE A 292 -24.84 42.11 -24.36
N LEU A 293 -25.52 41.49 -23.39
CA LEU A 293 -26.86 41.91 -22.99
C LEU A 293 -26.88 43.30 -22.36
N THR A 294 -25.84 43.62 -21.58
CA THR A 294 -25.63 44.97 -21.02
C THR A 294 -25.36 46.03 -22.10
N SER A 295 -24.77 45.64 -23.23
CA SER A 295 -24.57 46.53 -24.38
C SER A 295 -25.86 46.87 -25.13
N ILE A 296 -26.89 46.03 -25.03
CA ILE A 296 -28.15 46.19 -25.78
C ILE A 296 -29.26 46.77 -24.89
N LEU A 297 -29.41 46.28 -23.66
CA LEU A 297 -30.48 46.66 -22.72
C LEU A 297 -30.04 47.71 -21.68
N GLY A 298 -28.77 48.12 -21.69
CA GLY A 298 -28.19 49.01 -20.69
C GLY A 298 -27.77 48.30 -19.41
N ARG A 299 -26.98 48.99 -18.57
CA ARG A 299 -26.27 48.42 -17.40
C ARG A 299 -27.18 47.83 -16.34
N PHE A 300 -28.31 48.48 -16.07
CA PHE A 300 -29.21 48.05 -15.01
C PHE A 300 -30.07 46.86 -15.45
N PHE A 301 -30.72 46.94 -16.62
CA PHE A 301 -31.59 45.87 -17.10
C PHE A 301 -30.82 44.66 -17.65
N GLY A 302 -29.66 44.89 -18.30
CA GLY A 302 -28.81 43.82 -18.81
C GLY A 302 -28.18 42.96 -17.71
N SER A 303 -27.79 43.56 -16.58
CA SER A 303 -27.24 42.82 -15.43
C SER A 303 -28.30 41.98 -14.71
N ILE A 304 -29.51 42.51 -14.50
CA ILE A 304 -30.63 41.77 -13.91
C ILE A 304 -31.02 40.57 -14.78
N ALA A 305 -31.15 40.77 -16.10
CA ALA A 305 -31.51 39.71 -17.02
C ALA A 305 -30.44 38.60 -17.09
N THR A 306 -29.16 38.97 -16.98
CA THR A 306 -28.04 38.01 -16.91
C THR A 306 -28.07 37.19 -15.62
N ALA A 307 -28.30 37.84 -14.48
CA ALA A 307 -28.39 37.16 -13.18
C ALA A 307 -29.55 36.15 -13.16
N GLY A 308 -30.72 36.55 -13.70
CA GLY A 308 -31.87 35.65 -13.87
C GLY A 308 -31.54 34.44 -14.75
N GLY A 309 -30.91 34.66 -15.91
CA GLY A 309 -30.49 33.60 -16.82
C GLY A 309 -29.52 32.60 -16.19
N ILE A 310 -28.55 33.07 -15.39
CA ILE A 310 -27.59 32.22 -14.68
C ILE A 310 -28.31 31.33 -13.65
N VAL A 311 -29.26 31.87 -12.89
CA VAL A 311 -30.02 31.08 -11.90
C VAL A 311 -30.93 30.04 -12.58
N THR A 312 -31.63 30.44 -13.63
CA THR A 312 -32.50 29.52 -14.40
C THR A 312 -31.70 28.41 -15.07
N LEU A 313 -30.58 28.73 -15.73
CA LEU A 313 -29.75 27.71 -16.38
C LEU A 313 -29.02 26.84 -15.34
N GLY A 314 -28.50 27.44 -14.26
CA GLY A 314 -27.83 26.68 -13.21
C GLY A 314 -28.77 25.69 -12.50
N THR A 315 -30.05 26.02 -12.33
CA THR A 315 -31.03 25.11 -11.75
C THR A 315 -31.48 24.01 -12.71
N ILE A 316 -31.67 24.32 -14.00
CA ILE A 316 -32.03 23.33 -15.03
C ILE A 316 -30.88 22.33 -15.26
N PHE A 317 -29.64 22.81 -15.24
CA PHE A 317 -28.44 22.02 -15.50
C PHE A 317 -27.72 21.57 -14.22
N GLY A 318 -28.44 21.37 -13.11
CA GLY A 318 -27.92 20.63 -11.94
C GLY A 318 -26.83 21.30 -11.10
N ALA A 319 -26.57 22.60 -11.26
CA ALA A 319 -25.57 23.35 -10.46
C ALA A 319 -26.05 23.70 -9.04
N GLY A 320 -27.33 23.42 -8.73
CA GLY A 320 -27.97 23.72 -7.45
C GLY A 320 -28.38 25.20 -7.31
N LEU A 321 -29.54 25.44 -6.70
CA LEU A 321 -30.12 26.78 -6.55
C LEU A 321 -29.18 27.73 -5.80
N LEU A 322 -28.65 27.32 -4.65
CA LEU A 322 -27.75 28.14 -3.83
C LEU A 322 -26.45 28.51 -4.56
N GLY A 323 -25.83 27.55 -5.25
CA GLY A 323 -24.63 27.78 -6.05
C GLY A 323 -24.88 28.72 -7.23
N SER A 324 -25.98 28.51 -7.96
CA SER A 324 -26.37 29.36 -9.08
C SER A 324 -26.67 30.80 -8.66
N ILE A 325 -27.30 31.00 -7.49
CA ILE A 325 -27.57 32.34 -6.91
C ILE A 325 -26.26 33.01 -6.50
N PHE A 326 -25.32 32.29 -5.90
CA PHE A 326 -24.02 32.83 -5.50
C PHE A 326 -23.23 33.33 -6.71
N VAL A 327 -23.16 32.53 -7.78
CA VAL A 327 -22.49 32.93 -9.03
C VAL A 327 -23.23 34.07 -9.73
N ALA A 328 -24.56 34.04 -9.79
CA ALA A 328 -25.36 35.11 -10.37
C ALA A 328 -25.16 36.43 -9.63
N PHE A 329 -25.04 36.40 -8.30
CA PHE A 329 -24.79 37.58 -7.48
C PHE A 329 -23.41 38.19 -7.76
N ILE A 330 -22.36 37.37 -7.87
CA ILE A 330 -21.01 37.84 -8.21
C ILE A 330 -20.98 38.47 -9.59
N VAL A 331 -21.57 37.82 -10.60
CA VAL A 331 -21.60 38.34 -11.98
C VAL A 331 -22.46 39.61 -12.08
N PHE A 332 -23.59 39.65 -11.38
CA PHE A 332 -24.46 40.82 -11.29
C PHE A 332 -23.72 42.03 -10.70
N LEU A 333 -23.06 41.83 -9.55
CA LEU A 333 -22.28 42.85 -8.87
C LEU A 333 -21.16 43.36 -9.78
N PHE A 334 -20.44 42.44 -10.43
CA PHE A 334 -19.36 42.81 -11.33
C PHE A 334 -19.84 43.64 -12.53
N LEU A 335 -20.94 43.25 -13.17
CA LEU A 335 -21.48 43.98 -14.33
C LEU A 335 -22.06 45.35 -13.94
N LEU A 336 -22.64 45.47 -12.74
CA LEU A 336 -23.19 46.72 -12.22
C LEU A 336 -22.05 47.72 -11.89
N PHE A 337 -21.03 47.25 -11.17
CA PHE A 337 -19.94 48.07 -10.64
C PHE A 337 -18.73 48.22 -11.59
N ARG A 338 -18.81 47.74 -12.84
CA ARG A 338 -17.78 47.98 -13.86
C ARG A 338 -17.74 49.46 -14.26
N GLY A 339 -17.09 50.27 -13.45
CA GLY A 339 -16.80 51.68 -13.70
C GLY A 339 -15.89 51.82 -14.92
N GLY A 340 -16.26 52.72 -15.83
CA GLY A 340 -15.40 53.13 -16.92
C GLY A 340 -14.15 53.81 -16.37
N GLY A 341 -12.98 53.25 -16.66
CA GLY A 341 -11.69 53.79 -16.28
C GLY A 341 -10.60 53.11 -17.10
N GLY A 342 -10.20 53.74 -18.20
CA GLY A 342 -8.96 53.40 -18.88
C GLY A 342 -7.77 53.81 -18.02
N GLY A 343 -6.68 53.04 -18.05
CA GLY A 343 -5.44 53.43 -17.36
C GLY A 343 -4.48 52.29 -17.05
N ARG A 344 -3.61 51.99 -18.02
CA ARG A 344 -2.16 51.76 -17.91
C ARG A 344 -1.55 51.53 -16.50
N GLY A 345 -0.86 50.39 -16.34
CA GLY A 345 0.43 50.32 -15.64
C GLY A 345 0.54 49.39 -14.43
N GLY A 346 1.67 48.67 -14.34
CA GLY A 346 2.34 48.45 -13.04
C GLY A 346 2.44 47.04 -12.48
N ARG A 347 3.43 46.27 -12.98
CA ARG A 347 4.51 45.57 -12.24
C ARG A 347 4.33 45.26 -10.73
N GLY A 348 4.65 44.01 -10.36
CA GLY A 348 5.01 43.55 -9.00
C GLY A 348 4.12 42.38 -8.54
N GLY A 349 4.58 41.24 -8.05
CA GLY A 349 5.87 40.85 -7.52
C GLY A 349 5.63 40.03 -6.24
N GLY A 350 6.03 38.75 -6.26
CA GLY A 350 6.46 38.01 -5.07
C GLY A 350 5.41 37.27 -4.22
N GLY A 351 5.77 36.04 -3.83
CA GLY A 351 5.34 35.43 -2.57
C GLY A 351 4.84 33.99 -2.66
N VAL A 352 5.76 33.01 -2.62
CA VAL A 352 5.44 31.61 -2.26
C VAL A 352 5.83 31.37 -0.81
N VAL A 353 4.87 30.85 -0.03
CA VAL A 353 4.96 30.47 1.38
C VAL A 353 5.37 29.00 1.47
N PHE A 354 6.35 28.69 2.31
CA PHE A 354 6.73 27.33 2.71
C PHE A 354 6.28 27.04 4.14
N LEU A 355 5.79 25.82 4.38
CA LEU A 355 5.74 25.11 5.66
C LEU A 355 5.80 23.58 5.40
N PRO A 356 6.19 22.75 6.39
CA PRO A 356 7.32 21.82 6.26
C PRO A 356 6.90 20.35 6.16
N GLY A 357 7.72 19.53 5.49
CA GLY A 357 7.54 18.08 5.40
C GLY A 357 8.71 17.34 6.04
N GLY A 358 8.43 16.69 7.18
CA GLY A 358 9.38 15.86 7.93
C GLY A 358 9.80 14.59 7.20
N GLY A 359 11.03 14.15 7.50
CA GLY A 359 11.59 12.90 7.01
C GLY A 359 11.22 11.72 7.91
N PHE A 360 10.89 10.60 7.28
CA PHE A 360 10.94 9.28 7.89
C PHE A 360 11.87 8.41 7.05
N GLY A 361 13.05 8.11 7.61
CA GLY A 361 14.01 7.15 7.06
C GLY A 361 13.61 5.73 7.41
N GLY A 362 13.61 4.84 6.42
CA GLY A 362 13.41 3.41 6.59
C GLY A 362 14.74 2.69 6.81
N GLY A 363 14.82 1.92 7.90
CA GLY A 363 15.90 0.97 8.17
C GLY A 363 15.68 -0.36 7.44
N GLY A 364 16.77 -0.91 6.90
CA GLY A 364 16.80 -2.18 6.20
C GLY A 364 16.83 -3.39 7.14
N PHE A 365 16.29 -4.50 6.67
CA PHE A 365 16.44 -5.82 7.29
C PHE A 365 17.08 -6.77 6.28
N GLY A 366 18.25 -7.31 6.65
CA GLY A 366 18.94 -8.36 5.90
C GLY A 366 18.30 -9.73 6.14
N GLY A 367 18.22 -10.53 5.08
CA GLY A 367 17.71 -11.90 5.12
C GLY A 367 18.73 -12.87 4.53
N GLY A 368 19.17 -13.83 5.36
CA GLY A 368 20.08 -14.91 5.00
C GLY A 368 19.49 -15.88 3.97
N GLY A 369 20.38 -16.47 3.17
CA GLY A 369 20.02 -17.43 2.13
C GLY A 369 19.60 -18.79 2.71
N PHE A 370 18.59 -19.39 2.10
CA PHE A 370 18.24 -20.79 2.27
C PHE A 370 18.18 -21.49 0.92
N GLY A 371 18.89 -22.63 0.86
CA GLY A 371 19.10 -23.46 -0.32
C GLY A 371 17.82 -24.10 -0.86
N GLY A 372 17.85 -24.33 -2.17
CA GLY A 372 16.72 -24.77 -2.96
C GLY A 372 16.23 -26.18 -2.65
N GLY A 373 14.99 -26.25 -2.17
CA GLY A 373 14.02 -27.28 -2.54
C GLY A 373 13.11 -26.72 -3.64
N GLY A 374 12.83 -27.50 -4.67
CA GLY A 374 12.01 -27.05 -5.81
C GLY A 374 10.63 -26.56 -5.36
N PHE A 375 10.22 -25.39 -5.83
CA PHE A 375 8.87 -24.87 -5.59
C PHE A 375 7.95 -25.42 -6.68
N GLY A 376 7.00 -26.28 -6.32
CA GLY A 376 6.03 -26.89 -7.23
C GLY A 376 4.64 -26.88 -6.61
N GLY A 377 3.59 -26.87 -7.44
CA GLY A 377 2.21 -26.79 -6.96
C GLY A 377 1.76 -28.06 -6.25
N GLY A 378 0.93 -27.90 -5.22
CA GLY A 378 0.40 -28.98 -4.39
C GLY A 378 -0.88 -29.64 -4.92
N GLY A 379 -1.34 -29.30 -6.13
CA GLY A 379 -2.53 -29.89 -6.75
C GLY A 379 -3.85 -29.16 -6.49
N GLY A 380 -3.82 -27.91 -6.02
CA GLY A 380 -5.00 -27.09 -5.76
C GLY A 380 -5.74 -26.63 -7.03
N GLY A 381 -7.04 -26.39 -6.88
CA GLY A 381 -7.95 -25.91 -7.93
C GLY A 381 -8.18 -24.40 -7.92
N PHE A 382 -8.41 -23.84 -9.11
CA PHE A 382 -8.83 -22.46 -9.33
C PHE A 382 -10.18 -22.44 -10.05
N GLY A 383 -11.11 -21.64 -9.53
CA GLY A 383 -12.45 -21.49 -10.12
C GLY A 383 -12.66 -20.26 -10.98
N GLY A 384 -11.62 -19.43 -11.16
CA GLY A 384 -11.76 -18.11 -11.78
C GLY A 384 -11.95 -16.96 -10.79
N GLY A 385 -11.94 -17.22 -9.49
CA GLY A 385 -11.97 -16.18 -8.46
C GLY A 385 -10.75 -15.25 -8.52
N GLY A 386 -10.92 -14.05 -7.98
CA GLY A 386 -9.88 -13.02 -7.91
C GLY A 386 -10.27 -11.72 -8.61
N ALA A 387 -9.27 -10.93 -9.01
CA ALA A 387 -9.53 -9.65 -9.69
C ALA A 387 -8.40 -9.21 -10.61
N GLY A 388 -8.77 -8.55 -11.70
CA GLY A 388 -7.85 -7.85 -12.61
C GLY A 388 -7.77 -6.35 -12.34
N GLY A 389 -6.70 -5.70 -12.78
CA GLY A 389 -6.59 -4.25 -12.79
C GLY A 389 -5.52 -3.73 -13.74
N ASP A 390 -5.65 -2.44 -14.08
CA ASP A 390 -4.79 -1.74 -15.03
C ASP A 390 -4.17 -0.48 -14.38
N TRP A 391 -3.04 0.02 -14.88
CA TRP A 391 -2.35 1.19 -14.30
C TRP A 391 -1.83 2.24 -15.28
#